data_AF-A0A9E0Y7X6-F1
#
_entry.id   AF-A0A9E0Y7X6-F1
#
_cell.length_a   1.000
_cell.length_b   1.000
_cell.length_c   1.000
_cell.angle_alpha   90.00
_cell.angle_beta   90.00
_cell.angle_gamma   90.00
#
_symmetry.space_group_name_H-M   'P 1'
#
loop_
_entity.id
_entity.type
_entity.pdbx_description
1 polymer ?
#
loop_
_entity_poly.entity_id
_entity_poly.type
_entity_poly.pdbx_seq_one_letter_code
_entity_poly.pdbx_strand_id
1 'polypeptide(L)'
;MENEKLYGNLPALEQNPEQTSEELAKLFDYPSIGELFSDGGRRLEDFRAKLTATRDELERIVRYGRRDEADSAVRAVRAVEVTLKFLGDLQNLRAGAKK
;
A
#
# COMPACT_ATOMS: atom_id res chain seq x y z
N MET A 1 -29.26 -8.51 19.91
CA MET A 1 -28.43 -7.58 19.12
C MET A 1 -27.09 -8.27 18.92
N GLU A 2 -26.93 -8.87 17.75
CA GLU A 2 -25.78 -9.66 17.34
C GLU A 2 -24.65 -8.71 16.92
N ASN A 3 -23.51 -8.78 17.60
CA ASN A 3 -22.32 -8.00 17.25
C ASN A 3 -21.08 -8.91 17.38
N GLU A 4 -21.09 -10.05 16.69
CA GLU A 4 -20.11 -11.11 16.93
C GLU A 4 -19.59 -11.79 15.66
N LYS A 5 -19.48 -11.09 14.52
CA LYS A 5 -18.92 -11.69 13.28
C LYS A 5 -18.11 -10.75 12.39
N LEU A 6 -17.15 -10.00 12.94
CA LEU A 6 -16.17 -9.26 12.10
C LEU A 6 -14.69 -9.49 12.45
N TYR A 7 -14.39 -10.38 13.41
CA TYR A 7 -13.01 -10.83 13.69
C TYR A 7 -12.83 -12.34 13.41
N GLY A 8 -13.54 -12.87 12.41
CA GLY A 8 -13.33 -14.23 11.95
C GLY A 8 -12.10 -14.32 11.05
N ASN A 9 -11.00 -14.84 11.61
CA ASN A 9 -9.71 -15.21 10.98
C ASN A 9 -8.53 -14.25 11.16
N LEU A 10 -8.28 -13.78 12.39
CA LEU A 10 -6.89 -13.61 12.82
C LEU A 10 -6.40 -14.98 13.30
N PRO A 11 -5.47 -15.67 12.59
CA PRO A 11 -4.86 -16.86 13.16
C PRO A 11 -4.17 -16.45 14.47
N ALA A 12 -4.35 -17.28 15.49
CA ALA A 12 -3.81 -17.05 16.83
C ALA A 12 -2.34 -16.62 16.76
N LEU A 13 -2.07 -15.37 17.12
CA LEU A 13 -0.74 -14.73 17.15
C LEU A 13 0.13 -15.25 18.32
N GLU A 14 -0.04 -16.51 18.70
CA GLU A 14 0.77 -17.16 19.70
C GLU A 14 1.71 -18.16 19.02
N GLN A 15 3.02 -18.01 19.30
CA GLN A 15 4.09 -19.01 19.16
C GLN A 15 4.92 -19.04 17.87
N ASN A 16 5.48 -17.91 17.40
CA ASN A 16 6.88 -17.87 16.91
C ASN A 16 7.32 -16.45 16.52
N PRO A 17 8.31 -15.82 17.18
CA PRO A 17 8.84 -14.53 16.77
C PRO A 17 9.55 -14.56 15.39
N GLU A 18 10.06 -15.72 14.96
CA GLU A 18 10.72 -15.86 13.65
C GLU A 18 9.72 -15.96 12.49
N GLN A 19 8.61 -16.69 12.65
CA GLN A 19 7.55 -16.78 11.62
C GLN A 19 6.82 -15.45 11.43
N THR A 20 6.61 -14.68 12.51
CA THR A 20 6.00 -13.35 12.42
C THR A 20 6.91 -12.37 11.67
N SER A 21 8.24 -12.47 11.81
CA SER A 21 9.15 -11.63 11.04
C SER A 21 9.12 -11.95 9.54
N GLU A 22 9.04 -13.22 9.15
CA GLU A 22 8.93 -13.61 7.74
C GLU A 22 7.58 -13.23 7.12
N GLU A 23 6.48 -13.38 7.86
CA GLU A 23 5.16 -12.97 7.39
C GLU A 23 5.04 -11.44 7.29
N LEU A 24 5.62 -10.70 8.24
CA LEU A 24 5.74 -9.25 8.15
C LEU A 24 6.66 -8.83 7.02
N ALA A 25 7.76 -9.56 6.75
CA ALA A 25 8.63 -9.28 5.61
C ALA A 25 7.89 -9.45 4.28
N LYS A 26 7.00 -10.46 4.16
CA LYS A 26 6.13 -10.65 2.99
C LYS A 26 5.13 -9.50 2.80
N LEU A 27 4.72 -8.84 3.88
CA LEU A 27 3.90 -7.62 3.83
C LEU A 27 4.66 -6.41 3.25
N PHE A 28 5.99 -6.40 3.36
CA PHE A 28 6.88 -5.39 2.79
C PHE A 28 7.60 -5.87 1.52
N ASP A 29 7.16 -6.99 0.93
CA ASP A 29 7.67 -7.50 -0.35
C ASP A 29 7.12 -6.66 -1.50
N TYR A 30 7.62 -5.43 -1.57
CA TYR A 30 7.31 -4.51 -2.64
C TYR A 30 8.17 -4.83 -3.85
N PRO A 31 7.58 -5.06 -5.03
CA PRO A 31 8.35 -5.26 -6.24
C PRO A 31 9.30 -4.08 -6.45
N SER A 32 10.53 -4.38 -6.83
CA SER A 32 11.50 -3.34 -7.16
C SER A 32 10.97 -2.47 -8.31
N ILE A 33 11.48 -1.24 -8.41
CA ILE A 33 11.11 -0.35 -9.53
C ILE A 33 11.36 -1.06 -10.87
N GLY A 34 12.46 -1.80 -11.04
CA GLY A 34 12.71 -2.56 -12.27
C GLY A 34 11.60 -3.57 -12.60
N GLU A 35 11.10 -4.30 -11.60
CA GLU A 35 10.04 -5.31 -11.76
C GLU A 35 8.65 -4.70 -12.00
N LEU A 36 8.39 -3.49 -11.51
CA LEU A 36 7.15 -2.77 -11.83
C LEU A 36 7.03 -2.49 -13.33
N PHE A 37 8.15 -2.28 -14.01
CA PHE A 37 8.18 -1.94 -15.44
C PHE A 37 8.52 -3.13 -16.37
N SER A 38 8.76 -4.33 -15.83
CA SER A 38 9.27 -5.48 -16.60
C SER A 38 8.21 -6.19 -17.45
N ASP A 39 6.93 -6.13 -17.07
CA ASP A 39 5.85 -6.92 -17.70
C ASP A 39 4.99 -6.14 -18.71
N GLY A 40 5.57 -5.09 -19.30
CA GLY A 40 4.81 -4.17 -20.17
C GLY A 40 4.04 -3.10 -19.41
N GLY A 41 4.01 -3.13 -18.08
CA GLY A 41 3.41 -2.10 -17.22
C GLY A 41 2.15 -2.55 -16.48
N ARG A 42 1.75 -3.83 -16.58
CA ARG A 42 0.58 -4.36 -15.87
C ARG A 42 0.82 -4.37 -14.36
N ARG A 43 1.99 -4.83 -13.89
CA ARG A 43 2.41 -4.75 -12.49
C ARG A 43 2.40 -3.31 -11.96
N LEU A 44 2.85 -2.35 -12.77
CA LEU A 44 2.79 -0.93 -12.41
C LEU A 44 1.35 -0.45 -12.23
N GLU A 45 0.44 -0.82 -13.14
CA GLU A 45 -0.98 -0.46 -13.03
C GLU A 45 -1.63 -1.08 -11.78
N ASP A 46 -1.39 -2.36 -11.53
CA ASP A 46 -1.89 -3.05 -10.34
C ASP A 46 -1.36 -2.40 -9.05
N PHE A 47 -0.08 -2.03 -9.03
CA PHE A 47 0.54 -1.34 -7.90
C PHE A 47 -0.03 0.07 -7.69
N ARG A 48 -0.24 0.83 -8.77
CA ARG A 48 -0.89 2.15 -8.72
C ARG A 48 -2.33 2.06 -8.23
N ALA A 49 -3.07 1.03 -8.64
CA ALA A 49 -4.43 0.79 -8.17
C ALA A 49 -4.45 0.51 -6.66
N LYS A 50 -3.56 -0.34 -6.16
CA LYS A 50 -3.39 -0.61 -4.72
C LYS A 50 -3.03 0.64 -3.93
N LEU A 51 -2.09 1.46 -4.43
CA LEU A 51 -1.73 2.72 -3.79
C LEU A 51 -2.90 3.72 -3.76
N THR A 52 -3.69 3.79 -4.84
CA THR A 52 -4.88 4.64 -4.89
C THR A 52 -5.92 4.21 -3.86
N ALA A 53 -6.23 2.91 -3.77
CA ALA A 53 -7.14 2.38 -2.77
C ALA A 53 -6.64 2.63 -1.34
N THR A 54 -5.32 2.49 -1.12
CA THR A 54 -4.70 2.79 0.17
C THR A 54 -4.84 4.27 0.53
N ARG A 55 -4.65 5.18 -0.42
CA ARG A 55 -4.88 6.61 -0.21
C ARG A 55 -6.32 6.88 0.21
N ASP A 56 -7.30 6.31 -0.49
CA ASP A 56 -8.72 6.55 -0.20
C ASP A 56 -9.11 6.06 1.21
N GLU A 57 -8.55 4.92 1.65
CA GLU A 57 -8.74 4.43 3.02
C GLU A 57 -8.04 5.32 4.05
N LEU A 58 -6.83 5.81 3.77
CA LEU A 58 -6.15 6.76 4.65
C LEU A 58 -6.91 8.08 4.75
N GLU A 59 -7.49 8.59 3.65
CA GLU A 59 -8.36 9.77 3.68
C GLU A 59 -9.61 9.54 4.54
N ARG A 60 -10.17 8.33 4.53
CA ARG A 60 -11.27 7.95 5.43
C ARG A 60 -10.84 8.04 6.89
N ILE A 61 -9.64 7.55 7.21
CA ILE A 61 -9.07 7.64 8.57
C ILE A 61 -8.80 9.10 8.96
N VAL A 62 -8.31 9.94 8.05
CA VAL A 62 -8.13 11.37 8.32
C VAL A 62 -9.46 12.05 8.68
N ARG A 63 -10.56 11.68 8.02
CA ARG A 63 -11.87 12.30 8.23
C ARG A 63 -12.63 11.78 9.45
N TYR A 64 -12.50 10.49 9.76
CA TYR A 64 -13.34 9.82 10.76
C TYR A 64 -12.56 9.12 11.89
N GLY A 65 -11.24 9.08 11.81
CA GLY A 65 -10.38 8.41 12.77
C GLY A 65 -10.10 9.21 14.05
N ARG A 66 -9.42 8.58 15.00
CA ARG A 66 -8.98 9.25 16.23
C ARG A 66 -7.85 10.24 15.91
N ARG A 67 -7.68 11.27 16.73
CA ARG A 67 -6.71 12.37 16.46
C ARG A 67 -5.30 11.87 16.13
N ASP A 68 -4.77 10.93 16.91
CA ASP A 68 -3.40 10.41 16.73
C ASP A 68 -3.27 9.55 15.45
N GLU A 69 -4.33 8.85 15.07
CA GLU A 69 -4.43 8.07 13.84
C GLU A 69 -4.57 8.99 12.62
N ALA A 70 -5.36 10.06 12.75
CA ALA A 70 -5.56 11.06 11.70
C ALA A 70 -4.24 11.79 11.36
N ASP A 71 -3.47 12.22 12.36
CA ASP A 71 -2.18 12.89 12.13
C ASP A 71 -1.17 11.96 11.43
N SER A 72 -1.17 10.68 11.79
CA SER A 72 -0.35 9.65 11.15
C SER A 72 -0.83 9.38 9.71
N ALA A 73 -2.14 9.30 9.52
CA ALA A 73 -2.76 9.07 8.21
C ALA A 73 -2.50 10.24 7.25
N VAL A 74 -2.51 11.50 7.71
CA VAL A 74 -2.17 12.68 6.87
C VAL A 74 -0.76 12.54 6.30
N ARG A 75 0.21 12.09 7.11
CA ARG A 75 1.60 11.87 6.63
C ARG A 75 1.65 10.74 5.61
N ALA A 76 0.93 9.65 5.87
CA ALA A 76 0.85 8.52 4.96
C ALA A 76 0.19 8.89 3.61
N VAL A 77 -0.91 9.67 3.61
CA VAL A 77 -1.55 10.18 2.39
C VAL A 77 -0.54 10.93 1.54
N ARG A 78 0.21 11.88 2.13
CA ARG A 78 1.24 12.64 1.41
C ARG A 78 2.33 11.74 0.81
N ALA A 79 2.77 10.73 1.55
CA ALA A 79 3.76 9.78 1.05
C ALA A 79 3.24 8.99 -0.16
N VAL A 80 1.97 8.56 -0.12
CA VAL A 80 1.31 7.86 -1.23
C VAL A 80 1.17 8.78 -2.44
N GLU A 81 0.76 10.04 -2.26
CA GLU A 81 0.64 11.02 -3.35
C GLU A 81 1.98 11.28 -4.05
N VAL A 82 3.04 11.48 -3.27
CA VAL A 82 4.40 11.66 -3.80
C VAL A 82 4.84 10.42 -4.59
N THR A 83 4.55 9.23 -4.08
CA THR A 83 4.89 7.95 -4.74
C THR A 83 4.13 7.79 -6.06
N LEU A 84 2.82 8.05 -6.07
CA LEU A 84 2.00 7.98 -7.28
C LEU A 84 2.49 8.96 -8.35
N LYS A 85 2.84 10.19 -7.95
CA LYS A 85 3.41 11.19 -8.87
C LYS A 85 4.73 10.70 -9.44
N PHE A 86 5.64 10.21 -8.60
CA PHE A 86 6.95 9.71 -9.02
C PHE A 86 6.83 8.55 -10.02
N LEU A 87 5.93 7.58 -9.76
CA LEU A 87 5.66 6.48 -10.68
C LEU A 87 5.11 6.96 -12.02
N GLY A 88 4.24 7.98 -12.01
CA GLY A 88 3.75 8.63 -13.23
C GLY A 88 4.87 9.31 -14.03
N ASP A 89 5.76 10.05 -13.36
CA ASP A 89 6.91 10.71 -13.98
C ASP A 89 7.86 9.68 -14.62
N LEU A 90 8.14 8.56 -13.94
CA LEU A 90 8.94 7.45 -14.49
C LEU A 90 8.29 6.81 -15.72
N GLN A 91 6.97 6.61 -15.71
CA GLN A 91 6.24 6.07 -16.85
C GLN A 91 6.33 7.00 -18.07
N ASN A 92 6.22 8.31 -17.85
CA ASN A 92 6.36 9.32 -18.90
C ASN A 92 7.78 9.36 -19.47
N LEU A 93 8.81 9.28 -18.62
CA LEU A 93 10.20 9.20 -19.06
C LEU A 93 10.45 7.95 -19.93
N ARG A 94 9.93 6.79 -19.52
CA ARG A 94 10.02 5.55 -20.32
C ARG A 94 9.32 5.67 -21.67
N ALA A 95 8.15 6.30 -21.71
CA ALA A 95 7.41 6.52 -22.96
C ALA A 95 8.12 7.51 -23.88
N GLY A 96 8.74 8.55 -23.33
CA GLY A 96 9.57 9.51 -24.07
C GLY A 96 10.87 8.91 -24.61
N ALA A 97 11.51 8.00 -23.88
CA ALA A 97 12.73 7.31 -24.31
C ALA A 97 12.51 6.27 -25.43
N LYS A 98 11.25 5.91 -25.72
CA LYS A 98 10.87 4.99 -26.81
C LYS A 98 10.52 5.70 -28.13
N LYS A 99 10.55 7.04 -28.16
CA LYS A 99 10.39 7.85 -29.37
C LYS A 99 11.75 8.26 -29.94
#